data_AF-A0A0F4G488-F1
#
_entry.id   AF-A0A0F4G488-F1
#
_cell.length_a   1.000
_cell.length_b   1.000
_cell.length_c   1.000
_cell.angle_alpha   90.00
_cell.angle_beta   90.00
_cell.angle_gamma   90.00
#
_symmetry.space_group_name_H-M   'P 1'
#
loop_
_entity.id
_entity.type
_entity.pdbx_description
1 polymer ?
#
loop_
_entity_poly.entity_id
_entity_poly.type
_entity_poly.pdbx_seq_one_letter_code
_entity_poly.pdbx_strand_id
1 'polypeptide(L)'
;MANSTAHDDEHGTIDSNNQDRMPHEAPASPGFAPKRPSRYPGFRRCNPVDAPIEKIDRHRFGAPSKFQVPNPLDLTYWEALKVIEAWQEPEPFQKFAHEMKLSALNCAPTRYYASETAPVVHMLYQETRVIKVQLKVVCDSEVGWNSCTVMLKNDDEWMTFLDYLKSLPVLDFATTGQVGWWVQHQWWKSMNKTFRFSKLPFELRQRILLCAMGKEVYPRPADMTHSQLSLTQGFKAYKSPSYSELRPNIAPTNVSVLCLNKKLAAQTRDLLWQETTKVYYEKQDLSHLWEGPPPPNHLEPFDPVAMRPPQSFHFIRRLKLAFKPMDLVKLFRIIVVPFTEEFHNTYGGYPAGHTGAEIFKNLPCLHFVEFESFWHRSAWEVFEFYHADEVEAWEAEDLFFQNPACRETFTNMVMAFAAEYLQHVKTIRISGIEKLSVRERWENMLNKHSYKDNKPAIEAMKKKFSAMRAEQLPPRCECREYCDTYDYSFGKNPNYMGALADYEFFPSG
;
A
#
# COMPACT_ATOMS: atom_id res chain seq x y z
N MET A 1 -0.72 -8.18 55.17
CA MET A 1 -1.68 -9.17 54.60
C MET A 1 -0.92 -9.84 53.45
N ALA A 2 -0.06 -10.84 53.70
CA ALA A 2 -0.34 -12.28 53.91
C ALA A 2 -1.14 -12.86 52.70
N ASN A 3 -0.66 -13.76 51.83
CA ASN A 3 0.13 -15.01 51.93
C ASN A 3 1.05 -15.16 50.68
N SER A 4 2.23 -15.78 50.60
CA SER A 4 2.87 -17.01 51.15
C SER A 4 2.34 -18.36 50.64
N THR A 5 3.22 -19.09 49.92
CA THR A 5 3.48 -20.57 49.79
C THR A 5 4.03 -20.81 48.38
N ALA A 6 5.28 -21.18 48.05
CA ALA A 6 6.32 -22.08 48.59
C ALA A 6 6.05 -23.59 48.42
N HIS A 7 7.05 -24.26 47.81
CA HIS A 7 7.41 -25.70 47.88
C HIS A 7 6.55 -26.71 47.08
N ASP A 8 7.06 -27.74 46.38
CA ASP A 8 8.24 -28.59 46.65
C ASP A 8 8.92 -29.23 45.40
N ASP A 9 10.21 -29.51 45.58
CA ASP A 9 11.05 -30.49 44.88
C ASP A 9 10.66 -31.94 45.24
N GLU A 10 10.87 -32.90 44.34
CA GLU A 10 11.19 -34.27 44.77
C GLU A 10 12.12 -35.00 43.79
N HIS A 11 13.29 -35.37 44.32
CA HIS A 11 14.24 -36.35 43.81
C HIS A 11 13.71 -37.79 44.00
N GLY A 12 14.04 -38.69 43.07
CA GLY A 12 13.80 -40.12 43.24
C GLY A 12 14.69 -40.99 42.34
N THR A 13 15.69 -41.59 42.96
CA THR A 13 16.75 -42.46 42.43
C THR A 13 16.31 -43.89 42.06
N ILE A 14 16.98 -44.44 41.04
CA ILE A 14 17.56 -45.79 40.90
C ILE A 14 16.77 -46.98 41.49
N ASP A 15 16.37 -47.93 40.63
CA ASP A 15 16.75 -49.32 40.88
C ASP A 15 16.77 -50.22 39.63
N SER A 16 17.87 -50.95 39.56
CA SER A 16 18.19 -52.07 38.69
C SER A 16 17.35 -53.30 39.00
N ASN A 17 16.81 -53.98 37.98
CA ASN A 17 16.69 -55.44 38.05
C ASN A 17 16.63 -56.10 36.67
N ASN A 18 17.64 -56.92 36.45
CA ASN A 18 17.83 -57.85 35.36
C ASN A 18 17.06 -59.14 35.71
N GLN A 19 16.11 -59.58 34.88
CA GLN A 19 15.65 -60.96 34.89
C GLN A 19 15.41 -61.46 33.46
N ASP A 20 16.12 -62.55 33.17
CA ASP A 20 16.05 -63.38 31.98
C ASP A 20 14.62 -63.68 31.51
N ARG A 21 14.34 -63.40 30.24
CA ARG A 21 13.28 -64.09 29.49
C ARG A 21 13.80 -64.51 28.12
N MET A 22 13.72 -65.82 27.90
CA MET A 22 14.13 -66.53 26.70
C MET A 22 13.43 -65.99 25.43
N PRO A 23 14.09 -66.03 24.26
CA PRO A 23 13.48 -65.65 23.01
C PRO A 23 12.51 -66.74 22.54
N HIS A 24 11.23 -66.41 22.44
CA HIS A 24 10.28 -67.20 21.67
C HIS A 24 10.60 -67.05 20.18
N GLU A 25 10.95 -68.17 19.54
CA GLU A 25 11.09 -68.28 18.09
C GLU A 25 9.79 -67.85 17.39
N ALA A 26 9.88 -66.80 16.58
CA ALA A 26 8.82 -66.38 15.68
C ALA A 26 8.71 -67.39 14.53
N PRO A 27 7.50 -67.78 14.11
CA PRO A 27 7.31 -68.69 12.98
C PRO A 27 7.87 -68.06 11.70
N ALA A 28 8.66 -68.85 10.99
CA ALA A 28 9.32 -68.48 9.75
C ALA A 28 8.36 -67.79 8.78
N SER A 29 8.74 -66.58 8.35
CA SER A 29 8.00 -65.83 7.34
C SER A 29 7.89 -66.67 6.05
N PRO A 30 6.69 -66.81 5.46
CA PRO A 30 6.53 -67.55 4.22
C PRO A 30 7.37 -66.88 3.13
N GLY A 31 8.30 -67.65 2.55
CA GLY A 31 9.22 -67.18 1.53
C GLY A 31 8.48 -66.45 0.41
N PHE A 32 8.95 -65.24 0.09
CA PHE A 32 8.46 -64.46 -1.05
C PHE A 32 8.61 -65.29 -2.33
N ALA A 33 7.50 -65.87 -2.80
CA ALA A 33 7.46 -66.50 -4.11
C ALA A 33 7.90 -65.47 -5.17
N PRO A 34 8.75 -65.85 -6.14
CA PRO A 34 9.26 -64.94 -7.15
C PRO A 34 8.10 -64.31 -7.91
N LYS A 35 8.05 -62.96 -7.92
CA LYS A 35 7.03 -62.18 -8.62
C LYS A 35 7.01 -62.60 -10.09
N ARG A 36 5.91 -63.23 -10.53
CA ARG A 36 5.68 -63.53 -11.95
C ARG A 36 5.88 -62.23 -12.76
N PRO A 37 6.65 -62.25 -13.86
CA PRO A 37 6.85 -61.07 -14.69
C PRO A 37 5.48 -60.51 -15.11
N SER A 38 5.33 -59.20 -14.96
CA SER A 38 4.12 -58.48 -15.40
C SER A 38 3.81 -58.87 -16.84
N ARG A 39 2.54 -59.21 -17.14
CA ARG A 39 2.03 -59.42 -18.51
C ARG A 39 2.25 -58.21 -19.44
N TYR A 40 2.68 -57.09 -18.89
CA TYR A 40 3.07 -55.89 -19.61
C TYR A 40 4.52 -55.53 -19.25
N PRO A 41 5.51 -55.89 -20.08
CA PRO A 41 6.92 -55.56 -19.87
C PRO A 41 7.12 -54.04 -19.86
N GLY A 42 7.85 -53.50 -18.87
CA GLY A 42 8.10 -52.05 -18.73
C GLY A 42 7.16 -51.31 -17.77
N PHE A 43 6.12 -51.95 -17.25
CA PHE A 43 5.16 -51.33 -16.34
C PHE A 43 5.68 -51.36 -14.90
N ARG A 44 6.17 -50.22 -14.41
CA ARG A 44 6.39 -50.01 -12.98
C ARG A 44 5.09 -49.53 -12.35
N ARG A 45 4.47 -50.37 -11.52
CA ARG A 45 3.39 -49.91 -10.65
C ARG A 45 3.95 -48.88 -9.68
N CYS A 46 3.31 -47.73 -9.59
CA CYS A 46 3.59 -46.81 -8.50
C CYS A 46 3.20 -47.45 -7.18
N ASN A 47 4.00 -47.20 -6.13
CA ASN A 47 3.65 -47.63 -4.78
C ASN A 47 2.33 -46.97 -4.37
N PRO A 48 1.40 -47.73 -3.77
CA PRO A 48 0.16 -47.19 -3.23
C PRO A 48 0.45 -46.10 -2.19
N VAL A 49 -0.52 -45.23 -1.97
CA VAL A 49 -0.49 -44.22 -0.92
C VAL A 49 -1.76 -44.37 -0.09
N ASP A 50 -1.60 -44.42 1.22
CA ASP A 50 -2.72 -44.61 2.16
C ASP A 50 -3.45 -43.29 2.43
N ALA A 51 -2.80 -42.15 2.24
CA ALA A 51 -3.42 -40.83 2.30
C ALA A 51 -2.86 -39.91 1.20
N PRO A 52 -3.55 -38.80 0.87
CA PRO A 52 -3.02 -37.77 -0.03
C PRO A 52 -1.72 -37.19 0.51
N ILE A 53 -0.66 -37.22 -0.30
CA ILE A 53 0.63 -36.66 0.08
C ILE A 53 0.87 -35.37 -0.70
N GLU A 54 0.85 -34.23 -0.01
CA GLU A 54 1.13 -32.92 -0.60
C GLU A 54 2.63 -32.57 -0.51
N LYS A 55 3.17 -32.01 -1.59
CA LYS A 55 4.52 -31.44 -1.67
C LYS A 55 4.51 -30.17 -2.53
N ILE A 56 5.51 -29.32 -2.31
CA ILE A 56 5.73 -28.09 -3.07
C ILE A 56 6.15 -28.37 -4.52
N ASP A 57 6.76 -29.54 -4.76
CA ASP A 57 7.29 -29.90 -6.07
C ASP A 57 7.35 -31.42 -6.20
N ARG A 58 7.17 -31.90 -7.44
CA ARG A 58 7.18 -33.31 -7.80
C ARG A 58 8.51 -33.99 -7.49
N HIS A 59 9.62 -33.25 -7.50
CA HIS A 59 10.95 -33.80 -7.24
C HIS A 59 11.13 -34.19 -5.76
N ARG A 60 10.24 -33.73 -4.86
CA ARG A 60 10.25 -34.07 -3.44
C ARG A 60 9.60 -35.42 -3.10
N PHE A 61 9.02 -36.12 -4.08
CA PHE A 61 8.53 -37.50 -3.91
C PHE A 61 9.62 -38.57 -4.10
N GLY A 62 10.89 -38.16 -4.18
CA GLY A 62 12.04 -39.06 -4.37
C GLY A 62 12.40 -39.23 -5.85
N ALA A 63 12.45 -40.48 -6.33
CA ALA A 63 12.77 -40.74 -7.73
C ALA A 63 11.79 -40.00 -8.68
N PRO A 64 12.27 -39.42 -9.79
CA PRO A 64 11.43 -38.63 -10.68
C PRO A 64 10.26 -39.49 -11.19
N SER A 65 9.07 -39.14 -10.72
CA SER A 65 7.82 -39.75 -11.19
C SER A 65 7.65 -39.35 -12.65
N LYS A 66 7.92 -40.26 -13.58
CA LYS A 66 7.75 -40.01 -15.01
C LYS A 66 6.27 -39.97 -15.33
N PHE A 67 5.77 -38.82 -15.78
CA PHE A 67 4.40 -38.72 -16.26
C PHE A 67 4.22 -39.61 -17.47
N GLN A 68 3.09 -40.29 -17.51
CA GLN A 68 2.75 -41.19 -18.59
C GLN A 68 1.52 -40.64 -19.30
N VAL A 69 1.44 -40.93 -20.60
CA VAL A 69 0.19 -40.73 -21.33
C VAL A 69 -0.85 -41.68 -20.71
N PRO A 70 -2.01 -41.19 -20.25
CA PRO A 70 -3.03 -42.04 -19.65
C PRO A 70 -3.47 -43.10 -20.65
N ASN A 71 -3.70 -44.32 -20.18
CA ASN A 71 -4.23 -45.37 -21.05
C ASN A 71 -5.65 -44.99 -21.49
N PRO A 72 -6.03 -45.17 -22.77
CA PRO A 72 -7.41 -44.92 -23.22
C PRO A 72 -8.46 -45.73 -22.44
N LEU A 73 -8.06 -46.87 -21.86
CA LEU A 73 -8.91 -47.75 -21.04
C LEU A 73 -8.73 -47.52 -19.53
N ASP A 74 -8.10 -46.43 -19.11
CA ASP A 74 -8.01 -46.02 -17.71
C ASP A 74 -9.26 -45.23 -17.29
N LEU A 75 -10.36 -45.94 -17.04
CA LEU A 75 -11.63 -45.35 -16.59
C LEU A 75 -11.45 -44.47 -15.34
N THR A 76 -10.60 -44.89 -14.39
CA THR A 76 -10.37 -44.13 -13.15
C THR A 76 -9.79 -42.75 -13.44
N TYR A 77 -8.84 -42.65 -14.37
CA TYR A 77 -8.30 -41.36 -14.80
C TYR A 77 -9.36 -40.48 -15.45
N TRP A 78 -10.14 -41.01 -16.40
CA TRP A 78 -11.10 -40.21 -17.15
C TRP A 78 -12.28 -39.73 -16.30
N GLU A 79 -12.81 -40.56 -15.40
CA GLU A 79 -13.86 -40.11 -14.48
C GLU A 79 -13.34 -39.09 -13.46
N ALA A 80 -12.11 -39.28 -12.95
CA ALA A 80 -11.49 -38.29 -12.05
C ALA A 80 -11.27 -36.94 -12.75
N LEU A 81 -10.90 -36.95 -14.04
CA LEU A 81 -10.77 -35.73 -14.84
C LEU A 81 -12.09 -34.98 -14.95
N LYS A 82 -13.22 -35.68 -15.21
CA LYS A 82 -14.54 -35.05 -15.24
C LYS A 82 -14.91 -34.38 -13.91
N VAL A 83 -14.60 -35.05 -12.79
CA VAL A 83 -14.84 -34.49 -11.44
C VAL A 83 -14.05 -33.20 -11.23
N ILE A 84 -12.77 -33.17 -11.65
CA ILE A 84 -11.94 -31.95 -11.58
C ILE A 84 -12.52 -30.84 -12.47
N GLU A 85 -12.88 -31.16 -13.72
CA GLU A 85 -13.42 -30.17 -14.65
C GLU A 85 -14.73 -29.54 -14.15
N ALA A 86 -15.65 -30.36 -13.62
CA ALA A 86 -16.91 -29.91 -13.05
C ALA A 86 -16.71 -29.08 -11.76
N TRP A 87 -15.75 -29.45 -10.92
CA TRP A 87 -15.42 -28.70 -9.71
C TRP A 87 -14.88 -27.29 -10.03
N GLN A 88 -14.12 -27.14 -11.12
CA GLN A 88 -13.52 -25.86 -11.52
C GLN A 88 -14.43 -24.98 -12.40
N GLU A 89 -15.54 -25.51 -12.91
CA GLU A 89 -16.45 -24.81 -13.83
C GLU A 89 -17.10 -23.53 -13.25
N PRO A 90 -17.55 -23.49 -11.98
CA PRO A 90 -18.21 -22.32 -11.41
C PRO A 90 -17.31 -21.07 -11.33
N GLU A 91 -15.98 -21.25 -11.34
CA GLU A 91 -15.01 -20.17 -11.12
C GLU A 91 -13.99 -20.09 -12.29
N PRO A 92 -14.39 -19.55 -13.46
CA PRO A 92 -13.57 -19.58 -14.68
C PRO A 92 -12.26 -18.80 -14.55
N PHE A 93 -12.19 -17.78 -13.70
CA PHE A 93 -10.94 -17.09 -13.40
C PHE A 93 -10.01 -17.96 -12.54
N GLN A 94 -10.56 -18.64 -11.53
CA GLN A 94 -9.80 -19.53 -10.66
C GLN A 94 -9.30 -20.76 -11.43
N LYS A 95 -10.12 -21.31 -12.33
CA LYS A 95 -9.70 -22.34 -13.29
C LYS A 95 -8.55 -21.87 -14.16
N PHE A 96 -8.57 -20.62 -14.63
CA PHE A 96 -7.49 -20.06 -15.44
C PHE A 96 -6.20 -19.81 -14.64
N ALA A 97 -6.32 -19.21 -13.46
CA ALA A 97 -5.18 -18.85 -12.62
C ALA A 97 -4.54 -20.08 -11.96
N HIS A 98 -5.38 -21.02 -11.50
CA HIS A 98 -5.00 -22.15 -10.67
C HIS A 98 -5.61 -23.45 -11.20
N GLU A 99 -5.40 -23.72 -12.48
CA GLU A 99 -5.89 -24.94 -13.13
C GLU A 99 -5.38 -26.17 -12.36
N MET A 100 -6.31 -27.02 -11.94
CA MET A 100 -5.99 -28.27 -11.27
C MET A 100 -5.86 -29.32 -12.36
N LYS A 101 -4.67 -29.90 -12.49
CA LYS A 101 -4.39 -30.90 -13.52
C LYS A 101 -4.24 -32.27 -12.90
N LEU A 102 -4.84 -33.26 -13.55
CA LEU A 102 -4.60 -34.66 -13.27
C LEU A 102 -3.50 -35.18 -14.18
N SER A 103 -2.53 -35.93 -13.63
CA SER A 103 -1.56 -36.67 -14.43
C SER A 103 -1.55 -38.14 -14.05
N ALA A 104 -1.47 -39.00 -15.06
CA ALA A 104 -1.32 -40.43 -14.87
C ALA A 104 0.13 -40.77 -14.49
N LEU A 105 0.27 -41.55 -13.41
CA LEU A 105 1.54 -42.17 -13.01
C LEU A 105 1.62 -43.64 -13.44
N ASN A 106 0.58 -44.13 -14.11
CA ASN A 106 0.43 -45.49 -14.59
C ASN A 106 -0.18 -45.47 -16.00
N CYS A 107 0.30 -46.33 -16.87
CA CYS A 107 -0.20 -46.51 -18.24
C CYS A 107 -0.99 -47.81 -18.38
N ALA A 108 -1.29 -48.50 -17.28
CA ALA A 108 -2.07 -49.74 -17.31
C ALA A 108 -3.57 -49.43 -17.48
N PRO A 109 -4.32 -50.30 -18.19
CA PRO A 109 -5.76 -50.20 -18.22
C PRO A 109 -6.34 -50.37 -16.81
N THR A 110 -7.49 -49.74 -16.55
CA THR A 110 -8.24 -49.94 -15.30
C THR A 110 -8.60 -51.42 -15.16
N ARG A 111 -8.42 -51.98 -13.96
CA ARG A 111 -8.88 -53.33 -13.62
C ARG A 111 -10.21 -53.24 -12.91
N TYR A 112 -11.15 -54.07 -13.33
CA TYR A 112 -12.52 -54.09 -12.81
C TYR A 112 -12.70 -55.25 -11.83
N TYR A 113 -13.44 -54.97 -10.76
CA TYR A 113 -14.10 -55.91 -9.88
C TYR A 113 -15.62 -55.77 -10.04
N ALA A 114 -16.40 -56.56 -9.30
CA ALA A 114 -17.86 -56.63 -9.50
C ALA A 114 -18.55 -55.26 -9.40
N SER A 115 -18.15 -54.42 -8.43
CA SER A 115 -18.76 -53.11 -8.18
C SER A 115 -17.78 -51.94 -8.10
N GLU A 116 -16.49 -52.18 -8.34
CA GLU A 116 -15.45 -51.16 -8.21
C GLU A 116 -14.22 -51.45 -9.05
N THR A 117 -13.34 -50.47 -9.21
CA THR A 117 -12.05 -50.62 -9.88
C THR A 117 -10.92 -50.86 -8.88
N ALA A 118 -9.83 -51.46 -9.36
CA ALA A 118 -8.60 -51.51 -8.57
C ALA A 118 -8.06 -50.09 -8.32
N PRO A 119 -7.58 -49.80 -7.10
CA PRO A 119 -6.98 -48.51 -6.80
C PRO A 119 -5.79 -48.17 -7.71
N VAL A 120 -5.74 -46.93 -8.19
CA VAL A 120 -4.68 -46.39 -9.04
C VAL A 120 -4.15 -45.10 -8.46
N VAL A 121 -2.84 -44.92 -8.52
CA VAL A 121 -2.18 -43.71 -8.01
C VAL A 121 -2.04 -42.70 -9.14
N HIS A 122 -2.51 -41.48 -8.88
CA HIS A 122 -2.41 -40.33 -9.77
C HIS A 122 -1.72 -39.17 -9.06
N MET A 123 -1.44 -38.11 -9.82
CA MET A 123 -0.90 -36.88 -9.25
C MET A 123 -1.72 -35.69 -9.70
N LEU A 124 -2.07 -34.84 -8.74
CA LEU A 124 -2.75 -33.57 -8.93
C LEU A 124 -1.71 -32.45 -8.91
N TYR A 125 -1.88 -31.47 -9.78
CA TYR A 125 -1.02 -30.30 -9.89
C TYR A 125 -1.84 -29.03 -9.88
N GLN A 126 -1.45 -28.09 -9.05
CA GLN A 126 -2.00 -26.75 -9.02
C GLN A 126 -0.89 -25.78 -8.63
N GLU A 127 -0.31 -25.08 -9.61
CA GLU A 127 0.85 -24.20 -9.40
C GLU A 127 2.04 -24.86 -8.67
N THR A 128 2.22 -24.53 -7.40
CA THR A 128 3.26 -25.04 -6.49
C THR A 128 2.74 -26.15 -5.58
N ARG A 129 1.48 -26.56 -5.73
CA ARG A 129 0.89 -27.67 -5.01
C ARG A 129 0.92 -28.92 -5.89
N VAL A 130 1.60 -29.96 -5.40
CA VAL A 130 1.62 -31.28 -6.02
C VAL A 130 1.09 -32.30 -5.02
N ILE A 131 0.00 -32.98 -5.35
CA ILE A 131 -0.64 -33.95 -4.47
C ILE A 131 -0.64 -35.32 -5.11
N LYS A 132 0.01 -36.28 -4.46
CA LYS A 132 -0.06 -37.69 -4.87
C LYS A 132 -1.26 -38.33 -4.20
N VAL A 133 -2.18 -38.87 -5.01
CA VAL A 133 -3.47 -39.40 -4.54
C VAL A 133 -3.68 -40.83 -5.06
N GLN A 134 -4.45 -41.62 -4.32
CA GLN A 134 -4.90 -42.94 -4.76
C GLN A 134 -6.40 -42.93 -4.95
N LEU A 135 -6.84 -43.23 -6.18
CA LEU A 135 -8.22 -43.15 -6.61
C LEU A 135 -8.74 -44.52 -7.00
N LYS A 136 -10.05 -44.73 -6.87
CA LYS A 136 -10.79 -45.82 -7.50
C LYS A 136 -12.15 -45.31 -7.95
N VAL A 137 -12.83 -46.08 -8.79
CA VAL A 137 -14.20 -45.82 -9.21
C VAL A 137 -15.09 -46.90 -8.61
N VAL A 138 -16.20 -46.49 -8.01
CA VAL A 138 -17.24 -47.39 -7.47
C VAL A 138 -18.50 -47.17 -8.29
N CYS A 139 -19.07 -48.24 -8.84
CA CYS A 139 -20.32 -48.15 -9.58
C CYS A 139 -21.52 -48.15 -8.63
N ASP A 140 -22.58 -47.49 -9.06
CA ASP A 140 -23.86 -47.50 -8.37
C ASP A 140 -24.49 -48.89 -8.47
N SER A 141 -25.02 -49.42 -7.37
CA SER A 141 -25.61 -50.76 -7.33
C SER A 141 -26.90 -50.89 -8.15
N GLU A 142 -27.66 -49.80 -8.31
CA GLU A 142 -28.94 -49.78 -9.02
C GLU A 142 -28.73 -49.50 -10.51
N VAL A 143 -27.83 -48.58 -10.84
CA VAL A 143 -27.62 -48.08 -12.21
C VAL A 143 -26.44 -48.77 -12.91
N GLY A 144 -25.57 -49.44 -12.16
CA GLY A 144 -24.35 -50.07 -12.67
C GLY A 144 -23.32 -49.04 -13.13
N TRP A 145 -22.43 -49.43 -14.05
CA TRP A 145 -21.30 -48.59 -14.51
C TRP A 145 -21.70 -47.31 -15.28
N ASN A 146 -22.99 -47.12 -15.57
CA ASN A 146 -23.49 -45.88 -16.15
C ASN A 146 -23.57 -44.73 -15.12
N SER A 147 -23.53 -45.06 -13.83
CA SER A 147 -23.40 -44.11 -12.72
C SER A 147 -22.24 -44.57 -11.83
N CYS A 148 -21.22 -43.74 -11.70
CA CYS A 148 -20.07 -44.10 -10.89
C CYS A 148 -19.53 -42.91 -10.11
N THR A 149 -18.96 -43.21 -8.94
CA THR A 149 -18.37 -42.21 -8.05
C THR A 149 -16.87 -42.46 -7.96
N VAL A 150 -16.08 -41.41 -8.16
CA VAL A 150 -14.64 -41.44 -7.94
C VAL A 150 -14.39 -41.30 -6.45
N MET A 151 -13.72 -42.30 -5.88
CA MET A 151 -13.36 -42.35 -4.47
C MET A 151 -11.86 -42.12 -4.31
N LEU A 152 -11.47 -41.37 -3.29
CA LEU A 152 -10.10 -41.10 -2.90
C LEU A 152 -9.79 -41.80 -1.57
N LYS A 153 -8.61 -42.42 -1.48
CA LYS A 153 -8.11 -43.06 -0.26
C LYS A 153 -7.55 -41.99 0.69
N ASN A 154 -8.06 -41.94 1.91
CA ASN A 154 -7.60 -41.06 2.98
C ASN A 154 -7.48 -41.86 4.28
N ASP A 155 -6.25 -42.23 4.64
CA ASP A 155 -5.92 -43.19 5.68
C ASP A 155 -6.70 -44.51 5.51
N ASP A 156 -7.49 -44.92 6.49
CA ASP A 156 -8.28 -46.15 6.44
C ASP A 156 -9.60 -45.99 5.67
N GLU A 157 -9.99 -44.76 5.32
CA GLU A 157 -11.28 -44.46 4.75
C GLU A 157 -11.22 -44.16 3.23
N TRP A 158 -12.36 -44.36 2.57
CA TRP A 158 -12.58 -43.91 1.20
C TRP A 158 -13.61 -42.79 1.24
N MET A 159 -13.22 -41.61 0.77
CA MET A 159 -14.12 -40.45 0.64
C MET A 159 -14.38 -40.13 -0.83
N THR A 160 -15.42 -39.35 -1.13
CA THR A 160 -15.64 -38.92 -2.51
C THR A 160 -14.51 -37.97 -2.94
N PHE A 161 -14.06 -38.10 -4.18
CA PHE A 161 -13.00 -37.24 -4.70
C PHE A 161 -13.42 -35.77 -4.76
N LEU A 162 -14.71 -35.51 -5.00
CA LEU A 162 -15.27 -34.16 -5.00
C LEU A 162 -15.20 -33.50 -3.60
N ASP A 163 -15.52 -34.24 -2.54
CA ASP A 163 -15.46 -33.70 -1.18
C ASP A 163 -14.01 -33.39 -0.78
N TYR A 164 -13.06 -34.23 -1.21
CA TYR A 164 -11.64 -33.93 -1.04
C TYR A 164 -11.24 -32.63 -1.76
N LEU A 165 -11.63 -32.45 -3.03
CA LEU A 165 -11.33 -31.22 -3.77
C LEU A 165 -11.91 -29.97 -3.10
N LYS A 166 -13.12 -30.05 -2.54
CA LYS A 166 -13.75 -28.97 -1.76
C LYS A 166 -13.04 -28.67 -0.45
N SER A 167 -12.36 -29.66 0.14
CA SER A 167 -11.61 -29.50 1.39
C SER A 167 -10.24 -28.83 1.20
N LEU A 168 -9.75 -28.74 -0.04
CA LEU A 168 -8.45 -28.13 -0.32
C LEU A 168 -8.47 -26.63 0.03
N PRO A 169 -7.42 -26.12 0.70
CA PRO A 169 -7.35 -24.70 1.00
C PRO A 169 -7.28 -23.90 -0.30
N VAL A 170 -8.13 -22.87 -0.37
CA VAL A 170 -8.09 -21.86 -1.44
C VAL A 170 -6.70 -21.25 -1.42
N LEU A 171 -6.02 -21.29 -2.57
CA LEU A 171 -4.72 -20.65 -2.71
C LEU A 171 -4.94 -19.14 -2.66
N ASP A 172 -4.46 -18.51 -1.58
CA ASP A 172 -4.53 -17.06 -1.43
C ASP A 172 -3.55 -16.44 -2.42
N PHE A 173 -4.06 -16.04 -3.57
CA PHE A 173 -3.26 -15.42 -4.59
C PHE A 173 -2.91 -14.00 -4.15
N ALA A 174 -1.68 -13.58 -4.47
CA ALA A 174 -1.36 -12.17 -4.58
C ALA A 174 -2.11 -11.56 -5.77
N THR A 175 -3.44 -11.42 -5.60
CA THR A 175 -4.39 -10.66 -6.44
C THR A 175 -3.99 -9.19 -6.59
N THR A 176 -2.96 -8.77 -5.87
CA THR A 176 -2.44 -7.42 -5.83
C THR A 176 -1.05 -7.37 -6.45
N GLY A 177 -0.69 -6.20 -6.96
CA GLY A 177 0.62 -5.97 -7.57
C GLY A 177 0.75 -6.51 -9.00
N GLN A 178 2.00 -6.64 -9.45
CA GLN A 178 2.34 -6.91 -10.86
C GLN A 178 1.94 -8.32 -11.31
N VAL A 179 2.04 -9.31 -10.42
CA VAL A 179 1.67 -10.70 -10.69
C VAL A 179 0.16 -10.82 -10.91
N GLY A 180 -0.64 -10.22 -10.02
CA GLY A 180 -2.10 -10.21 -10.18
C GLY A 180 -2.58 -9.51 -11.43
N TRP A 181 -1.96 -8.38 -11.78
CA TRP A 181 -2.23 -7.71 -13.04
C TRP A 181 -1.90 -8.60 -14.25
N TRP A 182 -0.76 -9.28 -14.25
CA TRP A 182 -0.33 -10.12 -15.37
C TRP A 182 -1.29 -11.30 -15.59
N VAL A 183 -1.69 -12.00 -14.52
CA VAL A 183 -2.64 -13.13 -14.59
C VAL A 183 -4.00 -12.65 -15.08
N GLN A 184 -4.51 -11.54 -14.54
CA GLN A 184 -5.78 -10.95 -14.99
C GLN A 184 -5.71 -10.55 -16.48
N HIS A 185 -4.60 -9.95 -16.91
CA HIS A 185 -4.39 -9.56 -18.30
C HIS A 185 -4.38 -10.77 -19.24
N GLN A 186 -3.68 -11.86 -18.87
CA GLN A 186 -3.70 -13.09 -19.66
C GLN A 186 -5.09 -13.74 -19.71
N TRP A 187 -5.82 -13.74 -18.59
CA TRP A 187 -7.19 -14.25 -18.56
C TRP A 187 -8.10 -13.47 -19.51
N TRP A 188 -8.06 -12.14 -19.43
CA TRP A 188 -8.82 -11.28 -20.34
C TRP A 188 -8.47 -11.52 -21.81
N LYS A 189 -7.18 -11.68 -22.12
CA LYS A 189 -6.72 -12.03 -23.46
C LYS A 189 -7.27 -13.39 -23.90
N SER A 190 -7.28 -14.38 -23.01
CA SER A 190 -7.78 -15.73 -23.29
C SER A 190 -9.27 -15.79 -23.60
N MET A 191 -10.07 -14.91 -22.97
CA MET A 191 -11.51 -14.89 -23.21
C MET A 191 -11.89 -14.31 -24.58
N ASN A 192 -10.96 -13.63 -25.27
CA ASN A 192 -11.19 -12.91 -26.53
C ASN A 192 -12.46 -12.02 -26.51
N LYS A 193 -12.89 -11.60 -25.31
CA LYS A 193 -14.10 -10.80 -25.08
C LYS A 193 -13.66 -9.40 -24.68
N THR A 194 -14.07 -8.40 -25.46
CA THR A 194 -13.98 -7.01 -25.04
C THR A 194 -15.12 -6.73 -24.06
N PHE A 195 -14.79 -6.35 -22.83
CA PHE A 195 -15.79 -5.82 -21.91
C PHE A 195 -15.91 -4.31 -22.14
N ARG A 196 -17.14 -3.84 -22.30
CA ARG A 196 -17.39 -2.40 -22.34
C ARG A 196 -17.06 -1.85 -20.97
N PHE A 197 -16.20 -0.85 -20.89
CA PHE A 197 -15.84 -0.19 -19.62
C PHE A 197 -17.07 0.19 -18.80
N SER A 198 -18.14 0.65 -19.46
CA SER A 198 -19.43 1.00 -18.83
C SER A 198 -20.20 -0.15 -18.17
N LYS A 199 -19.89 -1.40 -18.50
CA LYS A 199 -20.47 -2.60 -17.89
C LYS A 199 -19.71 -3.08 -16.66
N LEU A 200 -18.54 -2.52 -16.37
CA LEU A 200 -17.81 -2.82 -15.14
C LEU A 200 -18.60 -2.31 -13.92
N PRO A 201 -18.54 -3.03 -12.79
CA PRO A 201 -18.99 -2.54 -11.49
C PRO A 201 -18.49 -1.11 -11.23
N PHE A 202 -19.33 -0.30 -10.59
CA PHE A 202 -19.07 1.12 -10.41
C PHE A 202 -17.72 1.38 -9.70
N GLU A 203 -17.41 0.57 -8.70
CA GLU A 203 -16.20 0.62 -7.88
C GLU A 203 -14.95 0.38 -8.72
N LEU A 204 -14.99 -0.62 -9.61
CA LEU A 204 -13.88 -0.92 -10.53
C LEU A 204 -13.69 0.23 -11.53
N ARG A 205 -14.79 0.79 -12.05
CA ARG A 205 -14.71 1.97 -12.93
C ARG A 205 -14.05 3.14 -12.21
N GLN A 206 -14.45 3.44 -10.97
CA GLN A 206 -13.86 4.52 -10.19
C GLN A 206 -12.36 4.32 -9.96
N ARG A 207 -11.93 3.10 -9.58
CA ARG A 207 -10.51 2.79 -9.36
C ARG A 207 -9.69 2.95 -10.64
N ILE A 208 -10.19 2.46 -11.78
CA ILE A 208 -9.52 2.61 -13.07
C ILE A 208 -9.44 4.08 -13.46
N LEU A 209 -10.53 4.85 -13.31
CA LEU A 209 -10.54 6.29 -13.60
C LEU A 209 -9.53 7.04 -12.73
N LEU A 210 -9.49 6.79 -11.41
CA LEU A 210 -8.51 7.41 -10.51
C LEU A 210 -7.08 7.07 -10.89
N CYS A 211 -6.79 5.82 -11.26
CA CYS A 211 -5.47 5.44 -11.73
C CYS A 211 -5.11 6.14 -13.05
N ALA A 212 -6.06 6.26 -13.98
CA ALA A 212 -5.86 6.91 -15.26
C ALA A 212 -5.65 8.43 -15.12
N MET A 213 -6.32 9.07 -14.16
CA MET A 213 -6.24 10.51 -13.90
C MET A 213 -5.02 10.92 -13.10
N GLY A 214 -4.54 10.05 -12.21
CA GLY A 214 -3.55 10.41 -11.20
C GLY A 214 -4.20 10.71 -9.85
N LYS A 215 -3.43 10.50 -8.77
CA LYS A 215 -3.89 10.64 -7.38
C LYS A 215 -3.85 12.08 -6.86
N GLU A 216 -3.01 12.91 -7.46
CA GLU A 216 -2.76 14.29 -7.09
C GLU A 216 -3.16 15.19 -8.26
N VAL A 217 -3.78 16.32 -7.93
CA VAL A 217 -4.20 17.34 -8.91
C VAL A 217 -3.84 18.71 -8.37
N TYR A 218 -3.39 19.61 -9.24
CA TYR A 218 -3.07 21.00 -8.90
C TYR A 218 -4.25 21.89 -9.31
N PRO A 219 -5.02 22.44 -8.36
CA PRO A 219 -6.13 23.32 -8.68
C PRO A 219 -5.61 24.68 -9.14
N ARG A 220 -6.05 25.15 -10.32
CA ARG A 220 -5.87 26.54 -10.75
C ARG A 220 -7.16 27.33 -10.57
N PRO A 221 -7.06 28.67 -10.48
CA PRO A 221 -8.20 29.54 -10.69
C PRO A 221 -8.90 29.18 -12.00
N ALA A 222 -10.21 29.31 -12.05
CA ALA A 222 -10.92 29.21 -13.31
C ALA A 222 -10.48 30.38 -14.21
N ASP A 223 -9.60 30.10 -15.18
CA ASP A 223 -9.45 31.00 -16.32
C ASP A 223 -10.81 31.10 -17.02
N MET A 224 -11.24 32.31 -17.36
CA MET A 224 -12.53 32.58 -18.02
C MET A 224 -12.73 31.74 -19.29
N THR A 225 -11.64 31.25 -19.89
CA THR A 225 -11.68 30.46 -21.13
C THR A 225 -11.80 28.95 -20.91
N HIS A 226 -11.30 28.39 -19.80
CA HIS A 226 -11.08 26.94 -19.66
C HIS A 226 -11.30 26.39 -18.24
N SER A 227 -12.40 26.75 -17.60
CA SER A 227 -12.74 26.36 -16.21
C SER A 227 -12.65 24.86 -15.91
N GLN A 228 -12.87 23.97 -16.89
CA GLN A 228 -12.81 22.51 -16.71
C GLN A 228 -11.39 21.93 -16.71
N LEU A 229 -10.42 22.64 -17.32
CA LEU A 229 -9.01 22.23 -17.38
C LEU A 229 -8.21 22.70 -16.15
N SER A 230 -8.78 23.59 -15.34
CA SER A 230 -8.15 24.25 -14.21
C SER A 230 -7.60 23.28 -13.15
N LEU A 231 -8.22 22.13 -12.94
CA LEU A 231 -7.73 21.11 -11.98
C LEU A 231 -6.67 20.18 -12.53
N THR A 232 -6.52 20.11 -13.85
CA THR A 232 -5.97 18.93 -14.53
C THR A 232 -4.66 19.15 -15.25
N GLN A 233 -4.14 20.38 -15.27
CA GLN A 233 -2.93 20.71 -16.03
C GLN A 233 -1.65 20.14 -15.39
N GLY A 234 -1.72 19.71 -14.12
CA GLY A 234 -0.55 19.35 -13.33
C GLY A 234 0.36 20.56 -13.13
N PHE A 235 1.55 20.29 -12.63
CA PHE A 235 2.57 21.30 -12.45
C PHE A 235 3.93 20.68 -12.79
N LYS A 236 4.52 21.11 -13.92
CA LYS A 236 5.92 20.81 -14.23
C LYS A 236 6.77 21.96 -13.74
N ALA A 237 7.72 21.68 -12.85
CA ALA A 237 8.78 22.61 -12.52
C ALA A 237 9.45 23.06 -13.83
N TYR A 238 9.31 24.35 -14.16
CA TYR A 238 10.15 24.93 -15.20
C TYR A 238 11.59 24.80 -14.70
N LYS A 239 12.44 24.14 -15.50
CA LYS A 239 13.88 24.13 -15.26
C LYS A 239 14.42 25.52 -15.57
N SER A 240 14.13 26.49 -14.72
CA SER A 240 14.87 27.75 -14.73
C SER A 240 16.27 27.45 -14.19
N PRO A 241 17.35 27.70 -14.95
CA PRO A 241 18.70 27.44 -14.49
C PRO A 241 19.13 28.33 -13.31
N SER A 242 18.41 29.42 -13.02
CA SER A 242 18.75 30.35 -11.94
C SER A 242 18.03 30.09 -10.62
N TYR A 243 16.88 29.41 -10.65
CA TYR A 243 16.09 29.09 -9.46
C TYR A 243 15.34 27.79 -9.71
N SER A 244 16.01 26.65 -9.48
CA SER A 244 15.32 25.38 -9.40
C SER A 244 14.54 25.34 -8.08
N GLU A 245 13.46 26.11 -7.98
CA GLU A 245 12.45 25.84 -6.96
C GLU A 245 12.03 24.39 -7.17
N LEU A 246 12.37 23.53 -6.20
CA LEU A 246 12.03 22.11 -6.19
C LEU A 246 10.53 21.96 -5.95
N ARG A 247 9.72 22.40 -6.90
CA ARG A 247 8.27 22.28 -6.85
C ARG A 247 7.90 20.80 -6.93
N PRO A 248 6.81 20.36 -6.25
CA PRO A 248 6.37 18.98 -6.38
C PRO A 248 6.04 18.72 -7.85
N ASN A 249 6.63 17.67 -8.42
CA ASN A 249 6.37 17.29 -9.80
C ASN A 249 5.01 16.60 -9.88
N ILE A 250 3.95 17.39 -10.04
CA ILE A 250 2.59 16.89 -10.17
C ILE A 250 2.37 16.58 -11.65
N ALA A 251 2.25 15.30 -11.98
CA ALA A 251 1.98 14.87 -13.33
C ALA A 251 0.67 15.51 -13.85
N PRO A 252 0.63 15.95 -15.13
CA PRO A 252 -0.63 16.40 -15.73
C PRO A 252 -1.66 15.27 -15.70
N THR A 253 -2.88 15.60 -15.30
CA THR A 253 -3.99 14.65 -15.32
C THR A 253 -4.30 14.25 -16.76
N ASN A 254 -4.65 12.98 -16.97
CA ASN A 254 -5.07 12.51 -18.29
C ASN A 254 -6.46 13.04 -18.67
N VAL A 255 -6.51 14.26 -19.19
CA VAL A 255 -7.75 14.95 -19.60
C VAL A 255 -8.48 14.26 -20.74
N SER A 256 -7.82 13.38 -21.51
CA SER A 256 -8.47 12.64 -22.60
C SER A 256 -9.66 11.80 -22.11
N VAL A 257 -9.64 11.35 -20.85
CA VAL A 257 -10.73 10.60 -20.22
C VAL A 257 -12.02 11.43 -20.16
N LEU A 258 -11.92 12.75 -19.97
CA LEU A 258 -13.05 13.67 -19.96
C LEU A 258 -13.70 13.83 -21.35
N CYS A 259 -12.98 13.49 -22.42
CA CYS A 259 -13.44 13.62 -23.79
C CYS A 259 -14.06 12.33 -24.35
N LEU A 260 -14.06 11.22 -23.61
CA LEU A 260 -14.51 9.92 -24.13
C LEU A 260 -16.03 9.85 -24.35
N ASN A 261 -16.84 10.26 -23.36
CA ASN A 261 -18.29 10.42 -23.49
C ASN A 261 -18.87 11.20 -22.29
N LYS A 262 -20.08 11.76 -22.44
CA LYS A 262 -20.73 12.60 -21.41
C LYS A 262 -20.87 11.94 -20.03
N LYS A 263 -21.22 10.65 -19.99
CA LYS A 263 -21.42 9.90 -18.73
C LYS A 263 -20.12 9.68 -17.98
N LEU A 264 -19.07 9.26 -18.70
CA LEU A 264 -17.74 9.10 -18.14
C LEU A 264 -17.15 10.44 -17.73
N ALA A 265 -17.34 11.49 -18.54
CA ALA A 265 -16.89 12.83 -18.20
C ALA A 265 -17.49 13.30 -16.87
N ALA A 266 -18.79 13.13 -16.65
CA ALA A 266 -19.44 13.46 -15.38
C ALA A 266 -18.85 12.67 -14.20
N GLN A 267 -18.79 11.33 -14.32
CA GLN A 267 -18.22 10.47 -13.27
C GLN A 267 -16.75 10.81 -12.96
N THR A 268 -15.98 11.10 -14.00
CA THR A 268 -14.56 11.45 -13.91
C THR A 268 -14.39 12.79 -13.20
N ARG A 269 -15.24 13.78 -13.49
CA ARG A 269 -15.25 15.07 -12.77
C ARG A 269 -15.56 14.88 -11.29
N ASP A 270 -16.57 14.07 -10.96
CA ASP A 270 -16.91 13.81 -9.56
C ASP A 270 -15.72 13.21 -8.79
N LEU A 271 -15.00 12.29 -9.42
CA LEU A 271 -13.77 11.70 -8.86
C LEU A 271 -12.62 12.71 -8.76
N LEU A 272 -12.41 13.55 -9.77
CA LEU A 272 -11.40 14.62 -9.72
C LEU A 272 -11.67 15.61 -8.60
N TRP A 273 -12.93 15.87 -8.26
CA TRP A 273 -13.25 16.77 -7.17
C TRP A 273 -13.16 16.08 -5.81
N GLN A 274 -13.77 14.92 -5.66
CA GLN A 274 -13.97 14.30 -4.35
C GLN A 274 -12.80 13.39 -3.92
N GLU A 275 -12.17 12.68 -4.84
CA GLU A 275 -11.30 11.55 -4.51
C GLU A 275 -9.81 11.81 -4.73
N THR A 276 -9.44 12.79 -5.57
CA THR A 276 -8.03 13.17 -5.75
C THR A 276 -7.55 14.14 -4.66
N THR A 277 -6.25 14.11 -4.39
CA THR A 277 -5.59 15.01 -3.46
C THR A 277 -5.32 16.35 -4.14
N LYS A 278 -5.87 17.43 -3.59
CA LYS A 278 -5.65 18.79 -4.07
C LYS A 278 -4.33 19.30 -3.53
N VAL A 279 -3.36 19.53 -4.40
CA VAL A 279 -2.03 19.99 -4.01
C VAL A 279 -1.93 21.49 -4.24
N TYR A 280 -1.50 22.22 -3.21
CA TYR A 280 -1.28 23.66 -3.27
C TYR A 280 0.17 23.95 -2.94
N TYR A 281 0.85 24.74 -3.76
CA TYR A 281 2.27 25.05 -3.60
C TYR A 281 2.51 26.44 -3.00
N GLU A 282 1.62 27.39 -3.30
CA GLU A 282 1.70 28.75 -2.76
C GLU A 282 0.48 29.04 -1.91
N LYS A 283 0.67 29.84 -0.85
CA LYS A 283 -0.44 30.28 0.00
C LYS A 283 -1.51 31.02 -0.79
N GLN A 284 -1.10 31.79 -1.80
CA GLN A 284 -2.01 32.57 -2.66
C GLN A 284 -2.99 31.67 -3.40
N ASP A 285 -2.60 30.43 -3.74
CA ASP A 285 -3.50 29.49 -4.40
C ASP A 285 -4.71 29.09 -3.51
N LEU A 286 -4.60 29.22 -2.18
CA LEU A 286 -5.71 29.02 -1.25
C LEU A 286 -6.61 30.26 -1.12
N SER A 287 -6.15 31.46 -1.51
CA SER A 287 -6.95 32.69 -1.40
C SER A 287 -8.23 32.62 -2.23
N HIS A 288 -8.18 31.91 -3.37
CA HIS A 288 -9.34 31.62 -4.20
C HIS A 288 -10.39 30.75 -3.51
N LEU A 289 -10.05 30.12 -2.38
CA LEU A 289 -11.00 29.39 -1.56
C LEU A 289 -11.75 30.30 -0.58
N TRP A 290 -11.23 31.51 -0.33
CA TRP A 290 -11.81 32.53 0.54
C TRP A 290 -12.63 33.56 -0.20
N GLU A 291 -12.14 33.98 -1.36
CA GLU A 291 -12.82 34.94 -2.20
C GLU A 291 -14.11 34.30 -2.69
N GLY A 292 -15.23 34.68 -2.06
CA GLY A 292 -16.54 34.51 -2.66
C GLY A 292 -16.53 35.10 -4.08
N PRO A 293 -17.52 34.77 -4.92
CA PRO A 293 -17.58 35.31 -6.28
C PRO A 293 -17.38 36.83 -6.23
N PRO A 294 -16.56 37.42 -7.12
CA PRO A 294 -16.31 38.84 -7.11
C PRO A 294 -17.66 39.60 -7.13
N PRO A 295 -17.77 40.73 -6.41
CA PRO A 295 -19.02 41.46 -6.33
C PRO A 295 -19.56 41.80 -7.74
N PRO A 296 -20.89 41.70 -7.98
CA PRO A 296 -21.50 41.84 -9.31
C PRO A 296 -21.27 43.18 -10.04
N ASN A 297 -20.59 44.13 -9.42
CA ASN A 297 -20.45 45.50 -9.90
C ASN A 297 -19.25 45.72 -10.83
N HIS A 298 -18.45 44.71 -11.14
CA HIS A 298 -17.57 44.76 -12.30
C HIS A 298 -18.41 44.45 -13.55
N LEU A 299 -18.78 45.52 -14.27
CA LEU A 299 -19.60 45.57 -15.48
C LEU A 299 -18.96 44.85 -16.70
N GLU A 300 -18.67 43.56 -16.57
CA GLU A 300 -18.37 42.66 -17.70
C GLU A 300 -19.67 41.90 -18.04
N PRO A 301 -20.24 42.05 -19.25
CA PRO A 301 -21.62 41.65 -19.58
C PRO A 301 -21.79 40.15 -19.92
N PHE A 302 -21.01 39.26 -19.31
CA PHE A 302 -21.13 37.81 -19.55
C PHE A 302 -21.60 37.06 -18.30
N ASP A 303 -22.74 36.40 -18.46
CA ASP A 303 -23.50 35.66 -17.44
C ASP A 303 -22.64 34.61 -16.68
N PRO A 304 -22.30 34.83 -15.39
CA PRO A 304 -21.42 33.96 -14.63
C PRO A 304 -22.18 32.86 -13.85
N VAL A 305 -23.43 32.56 -14.22
CA VAL A 305 -24.24 31.55 -13.51
C VAL A 305 -23.71 30.12 -13.73
N ALA A 306 -22.94 29.87 -14.80
CA ALA A 306 -22.38 28.54 -15.10
C ALA A 306 -21.02 28.24 -14.43
N MET A 307 -20.38 29.23 -13.78
CA MET A 307 -18.99 29.12 -13.30
C MET A 307 -18.81 29.63 -11.87
N ARG A 308 -19.80 29.38 -11.00
CA ARG A 308 -19.52 29.42 -9.57
C ARG A 308 -18.72 28.15 -9.25
N PRO A 309 -17.51 28.21 -8.63
CA PRO A 309 -17.09 27.08 -7.81
C PRO A 309 -18.31 26.71 -6.94
N PRO A 310 -18.64 25.43 -6.74
CA PRO A 310 -19.75 25.06 -5.85
C PRO A 310 -19.62 25.96 -4.63
N GLN A 311 -20.68 26.67 -4.23
CA GLN A 311 -20.66 27.77 -3.23
C GLN A 311 -20.11 27.38 -1.85
N SER A 312 -19.45 26.25 -1.77
CA SER A 312 -18.80 25.66 -0.66
C SER A 312 -17.77 24.67 -1.20
N PHE A 313 -16.48 24.83 -0.85
CA PHE A 313 -15.43 23.82 -1.07
C PHE A 313 -15.63 22.55 -0.23
N HIS A 314 -16.88 22.26 0.16
CA HIS A 314 -17.35 21.08 0.86
C HIS A 314 -17.04 19.77 0.11
N PHE A 315 -16.56 19.80 -1.14
CA PHE A 315 -16.12 18.59 -1.81
C PHE A 315 -14.65 18.24 -1.55
N ILE A 316 -13.83 19.18 -1.04
CA ILE A 316 -12.41 18.92 -0.79
C ILE A 316 -12.30 17.95 0.37
N ARG A 317 -11.94 16.71 0.05
CA ARG A 317 -11.75 15.63 1.03
C ARG A 317 -10.29 15.43 1.41
N ARG A 318 -9.38 15.76 0.48
CA ARG A 318 -7.95 15.47 0.56
C ARG A 318 -7.14 16.67 0.09
N LEU A 319 -6.27 17.16 0.95
CA LEU A 319 -5.41 18.30 0.69
C LEU A 319 -3.95 17.94 0.91
N LYS A 320 -3.06 18.50 0.09
CA LYS A 320 -1.62 18.47 0.28
C LYS A 320 -1.09 19.89 0.20
N LEU A 321 -0.51 20.35 1.30
CA LEU A 321 0.08 21.68 1.46
C LEU A 321 1.56 21.53 1.24
N ALA A 322 1.98 21.97 0.06
CA ALA A 322 3.34 21.89 -0.41
C ALA A 322 4.03 23.25 -0.31
N PHE A 323 3.84 23.90 0.83
CA PHE A 323 4.12 25.33 0.99
C PHE A 323 5.56 25.64 1.32
N LYS A 324 5.99 26.82 0.89
CA LYS A 324 7.20 27.44 1.42
C LYS A 324 7.04 27.65 2.93
N PRO A 325 8.13 27.58 3.71
CA PRO A 325 8.11 27.83 5.15
C PRO A 325 7.42 29.15 5.54
N MET A 326 7.70 30.24 4.82
CA MET A 326 7.05 31.53 5.06
C MET A 326 5.54 31.51 4.78
N ASP A 327 5.09 30.73 3.80
CA ASP A 327 3.67 30.56 3.53
C ASP A 327 2.96 29.84 4.68
N LEU A 328 3.62 28.89 5.35
CA LEU A 328 3.10 28.25 6.56
C LEU A 328 3.03 29.23 7.74
N VAL A 329 4.09 30.04 7.95
CA VAL A 329 4.12 31.11 8.97
C VAL A 329 2.94 32.05 8.80
N LYS A 330 2.72 32.53 7.56
CA LYS A 330 1.62 33.43 7.25
C LYS A 330 0.26 32.74 7.24
N LEU A 331 0.16 31.46 6.85
CA LEU A 331 -1.11 30.73 6.79
C LEU A 331 -1.65 30.48 8.20
N PHE A 332 -0.79 30.07 9.13
CA PHE A 332 -1.18 29.72 10.50
C PHE A 332 -1.00 30.85 11.51
N ARG A 333 -0.63 32.06 11.06
CA ARG A 333 -0.31 33.23 11.92
C ARG A 333 0.61 32.84 13.08
N ILE A 334 1.79 32.33 12.77
CA ILE A 334 2.78 31.96 13.79
C ILE A 334 3.30 33.24 14.46
N ILE A 335 3.00 33.42 15.76
CA ILE A 335 3.39 34.60 16.53
C ILE A 335 4.67 34.28 17.32
N VAL A 336 5.79 34.74 16.79
CA VAL A 336 7.13 34.69 17.42
C VAL A 336 7.90 35.90 16.92
N VAL A 337 8.72 36.57 17.73
CA VAL A 337 9.55 37.69 17.25
C VAL A 337 10.48 37.17 16.16
N PRO A 338 10.48 37.70 14.93
CA PRO A 338 9.92 39.01 14.51
C PRO A 338 8.57 38.96 13.78
N PHE A 339 7.96 37.78 13.61
CA PHE A 339 6.58 37.59 13.15
C PHE A 339 5.54 38.04 14.20
N THR A 340 5.50 39.34 14.46
CA THR A 340 4.53 39.97 15.35
C THR A 340 3.14 40.02 14.71
N GLU A 341 2.13 40.43 15.47
CA GLU A 341 0.81 40.74 14.92
C GLU A 341 0.88 41.79 13.80
N GLU A 342 1.76 42.79 13.94
CA GLU A 342 1.99 43.81 12.92
C GLU A 342 2.54 43.20 11.63
N PHE A 343 3.53 42.29 11.72
CA PHE A 343 4.04 41.57 10.56
C PHE A 343 2.91 40.84 9.81
N HIS A 344 2.04 40.12 10.53
CA HIS A 344 0.92 39.40 9.89
C HIS A 344 -0.12 40.34 9.30
N ASN A 345 -0.36 41.49 9.91
CA ASN A 345 -1.29 42.49 9.37
C ASN A 345 -0.73 43.17 8.10
N THR A 346 0.58 43.40 8.04
CA THR A 346 1.25 44.05 6.90
C THR A 346 1.51 43.07 5.76
N TYR A 347 2.01 41.87 6.05
CA TYR A 347 2.53 40.92 5.05
C TYR A 347 1.73 39.63 4.94
N GLY A 348 0.75 39.41 5.82
CA GLY A 348 -0.04 38.19 5.83
C GLY A 348 -0.98 38.08 4.63
N GLY A 349 -1.46 39.21 4.11
CA GLY A 349 -2.44 39.28 3.03
C GLY A 349 -3.88 38.96 3.46
N TYR A 350 -4.19 39.08 4.75
CA TYR A 350 -5.52 38.84 5.33
C TYR A 350 -5.96 40.08 6.12
N PRO A 351 -7.27 40.35 6.24
CA PRO A 351 -7.77 41.39 7.13
C PRO A 351 -7.26 41.21 8.56
N ALA A 352 -7.08 42.32 9.28
CA ALA A 352 -6.60 42.28 10.67
C ALA A 352 -7.47 41.36 11.54
N GLY A 353 -6.83 40.48 12.31
CA GLY A 353 -7.51 39.48 13.15
C GLY A 353 -7.97 38.21 12.43
N HIS A 354 -7.80 38.09 11.12
CA HIS A 354 -8.11 36.87 10.37
C HIS A 354 -6.85 36.07 10.02
N THR A 355 -6.90 34.75 10.18
CA THR A 355 -5.84 33.83 9.76
C THR A 355 -6.28 33.06 8.52
N GLY A 356 -5.37 32.82 7.58
CA GLY A 356 -5.68 31.98 6.41
C GLY A 356 -6.11 30.56 6.81
N ALA A 357 -5.67 30.09 7.98
CA ALA A 357 -6.06 28.79 8.52
C ALA A 357 -7.54 28.66 8.91
N GLU A 358 -8.32 29.75 8.99
CA GLU A 358 -9.77 29.67 9.13
C GLU A 358 -10.42 28.92 7.96
N ILE A 359 -9.72 28.83 6.81
CA ILE A 359 -10.16 28.02 5.68
C ILE A 359 -10.50 26.59 6.08
N PHE A 360 -9.71 25.97 6.96
CA PHE A 360 -9.89 24.57 7.31
C PHE A 360 -11.22 24.36 8.01
N LYS A 361 -11.69 25.33 8.82
CA LYS A 361 -13.00 25.26 9.48
C LYS A 361 -14.16 25.27 8.48
N ASN A 362 -13.95 25.82 7.28
CA ASN A 362 -14.93 25.88 6.20
C ASN A 362 -14.85 24.69 5.23
N LEU A 363 -14.05 23.66 5.53
CA LEU A 363 -13.89 22.45 4.73
C LEU A 363 -14.46 21.22 5.48
N PRO A 364 -15.78 21.09 5.66
CA PRO A 364 -16.39 20.07 6.53
C PRO A 364 -16.17 18.63 6.08
N CYS A 365 -15.84 18.39 4.80
CA CYS A 365 -15.55 17.07 4.26
C CYS A 365 -14.07 16.72 4.24
N LEU A 366 -13.19 17.65 4.66
CA LEU A 366 -11.76 17.45 4.69
C LEU A 366 -11.41 16.42 5.75
N HIS A 367 -10.99 15.24 5.30
CA HIS A 367 -10.60 14.15 6.20
C HIS A 367 -9.12 13.81 6.09
N PHE A 368 -8.42 14.33 5.08
CA PHE A 368 -7.00 14.08 4.86
C PHE A 368 -6.28 15.39 4.56
N VAL A 369 -5.25 15.72 5.35
CA VAL A 369 -4.31 16.82 5.08
C VAL A 369 -2.90 16.28 5.14
N GLU A 370 -2.10 16.60 4.14
CA GLU A 370 -0.68 16.30 4.10
C GLU A 370 0.14 17.59 4.10
N PHE A 371 1.10 17.70 5.01
CA PHE A 371 2.12 18.74 5.01
C PHE A 371 3.37 18.17 4.36
N GLU A 372 3.66 18.60 3.14
CA GLU A 372 4.88 18.22 2.45
C GLU A 372 5.93 19.31 2.64
N SER A 373 7.01 18.96 3.32
CA SER A 373 8.10 19.87 3.63
C SER A 373 9.14 19.87 2.51
N PHE A 374 9.42 21.03 1.93
CA PHE A 374 10.27 21.18 0.75
C PHE A 374 11.76 21.34 1.09
N TRP A 375 12.60 21.10 0.08
CA TRP A 375 14.02 21.45 0.06
C TRP A 375 14.16 22.97 -0.12
N HIS A 376 14.19 23.71 0.97
CA HIS A 376 14.82 25.03 0.99
C HIS A 376 16.06 24.95 1.86
N ARG A 377 17.13 25.65 1.48
CA ARG A 377 18.39 25.68 2.25
C ARG A 377 18.15 26.19 3.66
N SER A 378 17.18 27.08 3.84
CA SER A 378 16.70 27.46 5.15
C SER A 378 15.20 27.74 5.10
N ALA A 379 14.47 27.31 6.13
CA ALA A 379 13.10 27.76 6.37
C ALA A 379 12.98 29.28 6.60
N TRP A 380 14.12 29.93 6.77
CA TRP A 380 14.29 31.34 7.10
C TRP A 380 14.95 32.14 5.99
N GLU A 381 15.27 31.55 4.85
CA GLU A 381 15.91 32.23 3.70
C GLU A 381 15.07 33.43 3.21
N VAL A 382 13.73 33.33 3.31
CA VAL A 382 12.83 34.45 2.98
C VAL A 382 12.90 35.57 4.01
N PHE A 383 13.28 35.28 5.25
CA PHE A 383 13.48 36.29 6.29
C PHE A 383 14.68 37.19 5.98
N GLU A 384 15.74 36.61 5.44
CA GLU A 384 16.96 37.33 5.03
C GLU A 384 16.65 38.50 4.09
N PHE A 385 15.67 38.32 3.20
CA PHE A 385 15.27 39.34 2.23
C PHE A 385 14.52 40.53 2.83
N TYR A 386 13.75 40.34 3.90
CA TYR A 386 12.93 41.41 4.50
C TYR A 386 13.66 42.20 5.59
N HIS A 387 14.75 41.65 6.11
CA HIS A 387 15.52 42.22 7.22
C HIS A 387 17.00 42.35 6.85
N ALA A 388 17.29 42.78 5.62
CA ALA A 388 18.66 42.90 5.11
C ALA A 388 19.59 43.66 6.09
N ASP A 389 19.10 44.71 6.74
CA ASP A 389 19.88 45.49 7.72
C ASP A 389 20.19 44.71 9.02
N GLU A 390 19.29 43.84 9.48
CA GLU A 390 19.53 42.97 10.65
C GLU A 390 20.36 41.74 10.26
N VAL A 391 20.24 41.30 9.01
CA VAL A 391 21.00 40.20 8.42
C VAL A 391 22.45 40.62 8.20
N GLU A 392 22.73 41.86 7.79
CA GLU A 392 24.11 42.40 7.78
C GLU A 392 24.75 42.32 9.17
N ALA A 393 23.99 42.57 10.25
CA ALA A 393 24.50 42.41 11.61
C ALA A 393 24.77 40.93 11.97
N TRP A 394 23.94 40.01 11.48
CA TRP A 394 24.12 38.57 11.68
C TRP A 394 25.24 37.97 10.84
N GLU A 395 25.46 38.48 9.62
CA GLU A 395 26.56 38.15 8.73
C GLU A 395 27.89 38.69 9.26
N ALA A 396 27.90 39.91 9.82
CA ALA A 396 29.07 40.50 10.45
C ALA A 396 29.57 39.71 11.67
N GLU A 397 28.69 38.94 12.33
CA GLU A 397 29.03 38.05 13.44
C GLU A 397 29.33 36.59 13.00
N ASP A 398 29.34 36.29 11.69
CA ASP A 398 29.59 34.96 11.12
C ASP A 398 28.64 33.86 11.64
N LEU A 399 27.47 34.26 12.15
CA LEU A 399 26.50 33.35 12.80
C LEU A 399 25.66 32.57 11.78
N PHE A 400 25.54 33.06 10.55
CA PHE A 400 24.61 32.53 9.54
C PHE A 400 25.11 31.27 8.84
N PHE A 401 26.41 31.17 8.56
CA PHE A 401 26.97 30.04 7.82
C PHE A 401 27.33 28.84 8.70
N GLN A 402 27.50 29.05 10.01
CA GLN A 402 28.01 28.00 10.90
C GLN A 402 26.91 27.10 11.49
N ASN A 403 25.65 27.55 11.58
CA ASN A 403 24.58 26.77 12.21
C ASN A 403 23.25 26.87 11.46
N PRO A 404 22.88 25.84 10.68
CA PRO A 404 21.63 25.87 9.94
C PRO A 404 20.42 25.89 10.86
N ALA A 405 19.35 26.51 10.39
CA ALA A 405 18.09 26.59 11.13
C ALA A 405 17.53 25.18 11.41
N CYS A 406 17.10 24.95 12.65
CA CYS A 406 16.57 23.67 13.07
C CYS A 406 15.20 23.39 12.43
N ARG A 407 15.17 22.57 11.39
CA ARG A 407 13.93 22.14 10.72
C ARG A 407 12.95 21.46 11.68
N GLU A 408 13.45 20.61 12.57
CA GLU A 408 12.61 19.97 13.60
C GLU A 408 11.88 21.03 14.46
N THR A 409 12.58 22.08 14.90
CA THR A 409 11.98 23.16 15.69
C THR A 409 10.97 23.94 14.87
N PHE A 410 11.27 24.24 13.61
CA PHE A 410 10.34 24.93 12.71
C PHE A 410 9.06 24.11 12.47
N THR A 411 9.18 22.82 12.14
CA THR A 411 8.01 21.94 11.94
C THR A 411 7.18 21.83 13.22
N ASN A 412 7.82 21.70 14.40
CA ASN A 412 7.10 21.72 15.68
C ASN A 412 6.37 23.04 15.91
N MET A 413 6.97 24.17 15.52
CA MET A 413 6.35 25.49 15.61
C MET A 413 5.13 25.58 14.70
N VAL A 414 5.26 25.26 13.40
CA VAL A 414 4.13 25.24 12.46
C VAL A 414 2.98 24.37 12.96
N MET A 415 3.29 23.14 13.36
CA MET A 415 2.26 22.19 13.78
C MET A 415 1.59 22.59 15.09
N ALA A 416 2.31 23.22 16.03
CA ALA A 416 1.70 23.74 17.26
C ALA A 416 0.65 24.81 16.98
N PHE A 417 0.92 25.72 16.03
CA PHE A 417 -0.04 26.75 15.62
C PHE A 417 -1.15 26.19 14.71
N ALA A 418 -0.85 25.19 13.87
CA ALA A 418 -1.82 24.58 12.96
C ALA A 418 -2.84 23.67 13.65
N ALA A 419 -2.47 23.01 14.76
CA ALA A 419 -3.26 21.93 15.37
C ALA A 419 -4.72 22.28 15.66
N GLU A 420 -5.01 23.51 16.10
CA GLU A 420 -6.37 23.96 16.40
C GLU A 420 -7.28 23.95 15.16
N TYR A 421 -6.74 24.33 14.00
CA TYR A 421 -7.47 24.40 12.74
C TYR A 421 -7.71 23.02 12.13
N LEU A 422 -6.91 22.03 12.53
CA LEU A 422 -6.92 20.68 11.98
C LEU A 422 -7.67 19.66 12.85
N GLN A 423 -8.25 20.09 13.98
CA GLN A 423 -8.89 19.18 14.95
C GLN A 423 -10.03 18.31 14.39
N HIS A 424 -10.65 18.71 13.27
CA HIS A 424 -11.73 17.97 12.60
C HIS A 424 -11.22 17.04 11.50
N VAL A 425 -9.93 17.13 11.13
CA VAL A 425 -9.32 16.33 10.06
C VAL A 425 -8.96 14.96 10.61
N LYS A 426 -9.51 13.91 10.00
CA LYS A 426 -9.32 12.51 10.44
C LYS A 426 -7.87 12.01 10.30
N THR A 427 -7.16 12.48 9.30
CA THR A 427 -5.82 12.00 8.98
C THR A 427 -4.93 13.15 8.54
N ILE A 428 -3.90 13.38 9.32
CA ILE A 428 -2.83 14.33 9.07
C ILE A 428 -1.57 13.51 8.78
N ARG A 429 -0.91 13.86 7.67
CA ARG A 429 0.35 13.25 7.26
C ARG A 429 1.42 14.32 7.16
N ILE A 430 2.64 14.01 7.59
CA ILE A 430 3.81 14.84 7.37
C ILE A 430 4.76 14.08 6.44
N SER A 431 5.08 14.69 5.30
CA SER A 431 5.93 14.10 4.27
C SER A 431 7.02 15.08 3.82
N GLY A 432 7.85 14.65 2.88
CA GLY A 432 9.08 15.36 2.55
C GLY A 432 10.21 15.01 3.51
N ILE A 433 11.14 15.94 3.72
CA ILE A 433 12.39 15.71 4.44
C ILE A 433 12.21 16.05 5.92
N GLU A 434 11.38 15.28 6.60
CA GLU A 434 11.13 15.47 8.03
C GLU A 434 11.74 14.33 8.82
N LYS A 435 12.26 14.66 10.01
CA LYS A 435 12.74 13.63 10.93
C LYS A 435 11.59 12.72 11.33
N LEU A 436 11.87 11.42 11.37
CA LEU A 436 10.91 10.40 11.79
C LEU A 436 10.28 10.72 13.15
N SER A 437 11.08 11.18 14.11
CA SER A 437 10.62 11.54 15.46
C SER A 437 9.61 12.69 15.49
N VAL A 438 9.73 13.66 14.57
CA VAL A 438 8.80 14.80 14.46
C VAL A 438 7.52 14.33 13.78
N ARG A 439 7.65 13.59 12.68
CA ARG A 439 6.51 13.00 11.96
C ARG A 439 5.66 12.12 12.88
N GLU A 440 6.27 11.13 13.54
CA GLU A 440 5.56 10.22 14.42
C GLU A 440 4.91 10.95 15.59
N ARG A 441 5.58 11.95 16.18
CA ARG A 441 5.02 12.76 17.27
C ARG A 441 3.72 13.44 16.86
N TRP A 442 3.73 14.18 15.75
CA TRP A 442 2.55 14.95 15.31
C TRP A 442 1.45 14.08 14.70
N GLU A 443 1.81 13.07 13.89
CA GLU A 443 0.83 12.14 13.35
C GLU A 443 0.14 11.33 14.47
N ASN A 444 0.89 10.88 15.49
CA ASN A 444 0.27 10.22 16.65
C ASN A 444 -0.60 11.19 17.45
N MET A 445 -0.09 12.40 17.73
CA MET A 445 -0.79 13.40 18.52
C MET A 445 -2.11 13.83 17.87
N LEU A 446 -2.14 14.03 16.56
CA LEU A 446 -3.32 14.56 15.87
C LEU A 446 -4.24 13.48 15.28
N ASN A 447 -3.75 12.27 14.97
CA ASN A 447 -4.58 11.21 14.38
C ASN A 447 -5.15 10.22 15.41
N LYS A 448 -4.46 9.98 16.53
CA LYS A 448 -4.84 8.93 17.50
C LYS A 448 -5.58 9.48 18.72
N HIS A 449 -5.32 10.73 19.07
CA HIS A 449 -5.82 11.34 20.30
C HIS A 449 -6.71 12.53 19.96
N SER A 450 -7.66 12.86 20.84
CA SER A 450 -8.46 14.07 20.64
C SER A 450 -7.58 15.29 20.80
N TYR A 451 -7.83 16.35 20.01
CA TYR A 451 -7.21 17.66 20.24
C TYR A 451 -7.36 18.12 21.69
N LYS A 452 -8.49 17.81 22.35
CA LYS A 452 -8.74 18.15 23.75
C LYS A 452 -7.70 17.55 24.71
N ASP A 453 -7.27 16.32 24.46
CA ASP A 453 -6.32 15.62 25.32
C ASP A 453 -4.90 16.21 25.18
N ASN A 454 -4.55 16.62 23.97
CA ASN A 454 -3.22 17.18 23.66
C ASN A 454 -3.15 18.70 23.81
N LYS A 455 -4.28 19.39 23.96
CA LYS A 455 -4.35 20.85 24.04
C LYS A 455 -3.37 21.45 25.05
N PRO A 456 -3.21 20.93 26.29
CA PRO A 456 -2.24 21.49 27.24
C PRO A 456 -0.79 21.43 26.74
N ALA A 457 -0.40 20.31 26.11
CA ALA A 457 0.94 20.15 25.55
C ALA A 457 1.17 21.06 24.33
N ILE A 458 0.16 21.20 23.46
CA ILE A 458 0.20 22.08 22.29
C ILE A 458 0.29 23.56 22.74
N GLU A 459 -0.51 23.99 23.70
CA GLU A 459 -0.47 25.36 24.23
C GLU A 459 0.84 25.67 24.98
N ALA A 460 1.41 24.69 25.70
CA ALA A 460 2.74 24.82 26.28
C ALA A 460 3.82 25.01 25.21
N MET A 461 3.73 24.29 24.09
CA MET A 461 4.63 24.47 22.94
C MET A 461 4.43 25.84 22.27
N LYS A 462 3.18 26.27 22.00
CA LYS A 462 2.88 27.61 21.47
C LYS A 462 3.49 28.69 22.36
N LYS A 463 3.26 28.63 23.68
CA LYS A 463 3.81 29.58 24.66
C LYS A 463 5.34 29.58 24.65
N LYS A 464 5.98 28.40 24.58
CA LYS A 464 7.44 28.27 24.47
C LYS A 464 7.95 28.98 23.21
N PHE A 465 7.31 28.78 22.07
CA PHE A 465 7.70 29.42 20.81
C PHE A 465 7.47 30.93 20.83
N SER A 466 6.31 31.40 21.32
CA SER A 466 6.03 32.84 21.42
C SER A 466 6.93 33.57 22.43
N ALA A 467 7.57 32.86 23.36
CA ALA A 467 8.54 33.42 24.28
C ALA A 467 9.99 33.45 23.71
N MET A 468 10.22 32.93 22.50
CA MET A 468 11.53 33.03 21.86
C MET A 468 11.83 34.49 21.50
N ARG A 469 13.06 34.92 21.81
CA ARG A 469 13.58 36.24 21.44
C ARG A 469 14.09 36.25 20.01
N ALA A 470 14.25 37.44 19.44
CA ALA A 470 14.80 37.63 18.10
C ALA A 470 16.16 36.92 17.94
N GLU A 471 17.03 37.03 18.95
CA GLU A 471 18.36 36.41 18.93
C GLU A 471 18.35 34.88 18.95
N GLN A 472 17.19 34.27 19.25
CA GLN A 472 17.01 32.82 19.25
C GLN A 472 16.46 32.31 17.91
N LEU A 473 16.24 33.20 16.94
CA LEU A 473 15.81 32.87 15.58
C LEU A 473 16.90 33.25 14.55
N PRO A 474 17.09 32.45 13.49
CA PRO A 474 16.53 31.12 13.31
C PRO A 474 16.98 30.16 14.44
N PRO A 475 16.13 29.19 14.86
CA PRO A 475 16.46 28.33 15.98
C PRO A 475 17.69 27.49 15.66
N ARG A 476 18.71 27.55 16.51
CA ARG A 476 19.92 26.73 16.33
C ARG A 476 19.57 25.25 16.34
N CYS A 477 20.20 24.49 15.43
CA CYS A 477 19.98 23.06 15.32
C CYS A 477 20.76 22.29 16.40
N GLU A 478 20.09 22.02 17.53
CA GLU A 478 20.62 21.18 18.62
C GLU A 478 20.41 19.67 18.38
N CYS A 479 20.12 19.32 17.13
CA CYS A 479 19.83 17.96 16.74
C CYS A 479 21.11 17.12 16.72
N ARG A 480 21.09 15.92 17.29
CA ARG A 480 22.23 14.99 17.23
C ARG A 480 22.70 14.72 15.79
N GLU A 481 21.76 14.60 14.87
CA GLU A 481 22.01 14.61 13.43
C GLU A 481 21.49 15.94 12.88
N TYR A 482 22.39 16.77 12.33
CA TYR A 482 22.04 18.07 11.75
C TYR A 482 21.01 17.88 10.64
N CYS A 483 19.97 18.71 10.64
CA CYS A 483 18.92 18.71 9.63
C CYS A 483 19.45 18.87 8.19
N ASP A 484 20.61 19.51 8.02
CA ASP A 484 21.18 19.87 6.71
C ASP A 484 22.19 18.86 6.16
N THR A 485 22.73 17.98 6.99
CA THR A 485 23.74 16.98 6.58
C THR A 485 23.16 15.85 5.74
N TYR A 486 21.85 15.86 5.57
CA TYR A 486 21.14 14.78 4.95
C TYR A 486 20.94 15.13 3.47
N ASP A 487 21.98 14.93 2.66
CA ASP A 487 21.85 14.90 1.21
C ASP A 487 21.05 13.64 0.84
N TYR A 488 19.81 13.81 0.37
CA TYR A 488 18.95 12.70 -0.06
C TYR A 488 18.71 12.68 -1.56
N SER A 489 19.46 13.46 -2.35
CA SER A 489 19.54 13.14 -3.79
C SER A 489 20.19 11.75 -3.98
N PHE A 490 21.01 11.33 -3.01
CA PHE A 490 21.60 10.00 -2.86
C PHE A 490 21.55 9.61 -1.37
N GLY A 491 20.57 8.84 -0.91
CA GLY A 491 20.36 8.55 0.53
C GLY A 491 21.67 8.31 1.31
N LYS A 492 21.84 9.03 2.44
CA LYS A 492 23.05 9.06 3.29
C LYS A 492 24.35 8.93 2.48
N ASN A 493 24.81 9.99 1.83
CA ASN A 493 26.18 10.04 1.32
C ASN A 493 27.14 10.46 2.45
N PRO A 494 27.96 9.55 3.04
CA PRO A 494 28.86 9.87 4.14
C PRO A 494 30.02 10.82 3.74
N ASN A 495 30.20 11.14 2.45
CA ASN A 495 31.36 11.87 1.95
C ASN A 495 31.19 13.40 1.89
N TYR A 496 30.00 13.95 2.19
CA TYR A 496 29.78 15.40 2.02
C TYR A 496 30.43 16.26 3.13
N MET A 497 30.67 15.69 4.32
CA MET A 497 31.41 16.38 5.39
C MET A 497 32.91 16.54 5.07
N GLY A 498 33.49 15.73 4.17
CA GLY A 498 34.89 15.85 3.77
C GLY A 498 35.15 17.05 2.86
N ALA A 499 34.18 17.42 2.01
CA ALA A 499 34.35 18.51 1.03
C ALA A 499 34.26 19.92 1.64
N LEU A 500 33.71 20.07 2.85
CA LEU A 500 33.72 21.34 3.59
C LEU A 500 34.97 21.53 4.45
N ALA A 501 35.73 20.45 4.72
CA ALA A 501 36.99 20.53 5.44
C ALA A 501 38.17 20.97 4.55
N ASP A 502 38.06 20.84 3.22
CA ASP A 502 39.12 21.21 2.26
C ASP A 502 39.04 22.68 1.79
N TYR A 503 38.10 23.49 2.28
CA TYR A 503 38.13 24.95 2.14
C TYR A 503 38.97 25.55 3.29
N GLU A 504 40.26 25.22 3.32
CA GLU A 504 41.21 25.99 4.13
C GLU A 504 41.36 27.39 3.54
N PHE A 505 41.20 28.37 4.44
CA PHE A 505 41.55 29.78 4.28
C PHE A 505 42.82 29.97 3.45
N PHE A 506 42.71 30.61 2.28
CA PHE A 506 43.85 31.31 1.71
C PHE A 506 44.15 32.52 2.62
N PRO A 507 45.36 32.62 3.22
CA PRO A 507 45.73 33.83 3.93
C PRO A 507 45.93 34.94 2.88
N SER A 508 45.29 36.08 3.12
CA SER A 508 45.46 37.29 2.35
C SER A 508 46.90 37.78 2.51
N GLY A 509 47.63 37.81 1.39
CA GLY A 509 48.87 38.57 1.21
C GLY A 509 48.61 39.77 0.31
#